data_AF-A0A378WZM1-F1
#
_entry.id   AF-A0A378WZM1-F1
#
_cell.length_a   1.000
_cell.length_b   1.000
_cell.length_c   1.000
_cell.angle_alpha   90.00
_cell.angle_beta   90.00
_cell.angle_gamma   90.00
#
_symmetry.space_group_name_H-M   'P 1'
#
loop_
_entity.id
_entity.type
_entity.pdbx_description
1 polymer ?
#
loop_
_entity_poly.entity_id
_entity_poly.type
_entity_poly.pdbx_seq_one_letter_code
_entity_poly.pdbx_strand_id
1 'polypeptide(L)'
;MDKSEPSADELVESVIRAGAEAGYRVDRDKAGRLRITAVREAPVDPALIFEVTDGELRDYYTRLSAESGGPLGAGTPWEAWMLLMSTHLDEAVYEAGRLDGPGVIVIGDTGFRAVSRSTTD
;
A
#
# COMPACT_ATOMS: atom_id res chain seq x y z
N MET A 1 7.40 22.95 14.53
CA MET A 1 7.02 23.04 13.11
C MET A 1 5.73 22.28 12.99
N ASP A 2 4.62 22.98 12.72
CA ASP A 2 3.39 22.32 12.29
C ASP A 2 3.72 21.61 10.97
N LYS A 3 3.92 20.30 11.02
CA LYS A 3 3.84 19.49 9.81
C LYS A 3 2.36 19.24 9.62
N SER A 4 1.74 19.99 8.71
CA SER A 4 0.41 19.70 8.22
C SER A 4 0.32 18.20 7.88
N GLU A 5 -0.80 17.58 8.22
CA GLU A 5 -1.06 16.19 7.82
C GLU A 5 -0.86 16.03 6.30
N PRO A 6 -0.29 14.90 5.85
CA PRO A 6 -0.11 14.64 4.43
C PRO A 6 -1.47 14.60 3.72
N SER A 7 -1.49 15.15 2.52
CA SER A 7 -2.62 15.02 1.59
C SER A 7 -2.78 13.58 1.09
N ALA A 8 -3.94 13.26 0.53
CA ALA A 8 -4.19 11.97 -0.11
C ALA A 8 -3.20 11.70 -1.25
N ASP A 9 -2.87 12.72 -2.05
CA ASP A 9 -1.89 12.57 -3.12
C ASP A 9 -0.48 12.29 -2.58
N GLU A 10 -0.06 12.94 -1.48
CA GLU A 10 1.23 12.64 -0.84
C GLU A 10 1.28 11.20 -0.31
N LEU A 11 0.18 10.71 0.26
CA LEU A 11 0.07 9.32 0.70
C LEU A 11 0.16 8.37 -0.51
N VAL A 12 -0.55 8.64 -1.60
CA VAL A 12 -0.50 7.81 -2.81
C VAL A 12 0.88 7.80 -3.46
N GLU A 13 1.50 8.97 -3.63
CA GLU A 13 2.86 9.10 -4.18
C GLU A 13 3.88 8.35 -3.33
N SER A 14 3.69 8.34 -2.00
CA SER A 14 4.56 7.55 -1.12
C SER A 14 4.44 6.04 -1.33
N VAL A 15 3.24 5.52 -1.63
CA VAL A 15 3.04 4.09 -1.96
C VAL A 15 3.71 3.77 -3.29
N ILE A 16 3.56 4.62 -4.30
CA ILE A 16 4.21 4.45 -5.61
C ILE A 16 5.74 4.43 -5.44
N ARG A 17 6.27 5.39 -4.68
CA ARG A 17 7.71 5.48 -4.39
C ARG A 17 8.22 4.26 -3.63
N ALA A 18 7.54 3.82 -2.58
CA ALA A 18 7.92 2.63 -1.82
C ALA A 18 7.91 1.38 -2.70
N GLY A 19 6.93 1.27 -3.61
CA GLY A 19 6.90 0.20 -4.61
C GLY A 19 8.12 0.24 -5.53
N ALA A 20 8.47 1.41 -6.07
CA ALA A 20 9.65 1.55 -6.92
C ALA A 20 10.96 1.18 -6.19
N GLU A 21 11.11 1.60 -4.93
CA GLU A 21 12.26 1.25 -4.09
C GLU A 21 12.34 -0.27 -3.80
N ALA A 22 11.19 -0.96 -3.71
CA ALA A 22 11.10 -2.42 -3.58
C ALA A 22 11.23 -3.19 -4.92
N GLY A 23 11.37 -2.49 -6.05
CA GLY A 23 11.47 -3.10 -7.38
C GLY A 23 10.11 -3.46 -8.01
N TYR A 24 9.03 -2.81 -7.57
CA TYR A 24 7.68 -2.96 -8.10
C TYR A 24 7.32 -1.82 -9.03
N ARG A 25 6.57 -2.13 -10.10
CA ARG A 25 5.96 -1.10 -10.95
C ARG A 25 4.55 -0.83 -10.44
N VAL A 26 4.41 0.29 -9.76
CA VAL A 26 3.13 0.78 -9.23
C VAL A 26 2.68 1.99 -10.04
N ASP A 27 1.45 1.99 -10.53
CA ASP A 27 0.84 3.11 -11.24
C ASP A 27 -0.64 3.26 -10.90
N ARG A 28 -1.29 4.33 -11.37
CA ARG A 28 -2.74 4.48 -11.31
C ARG A 28 -3.39 3.95 -12.60
N ASP A 29 -4.48 3.20 -12.45
CA ASP A 29 -5.33 2.80 -13.57
C ASP A 29 -6.17 3.98 -14.11
N LYS A 30 -6.96 3.74 -15.16
CA LYS A 30 -7.83 4.78 -15.76
C LYS A 30 -8.90 5.32 -14.81
N ALA A 31 -9.25 4.58 -13.76
CA ALA A 31 -10.19 4.99 -12.73
C ALA A 31 -9.49 5.67 -11.54
N GLY A 32 -8.15 5.86 -11.61
CA GLY A 32 -7.36 6.49 -10.56
C GLY A 32 -6.93 5.56 -9.43
N ARG A 33 -7.20 4.24 -9.52
CA ARG A 33 -6.83 3.27 -8.48
C ARG A 33 -5.39 2.84 -8.64
N LEU A 34 -4.68 2.68 -7.53
CA LEU A 34 -3.34 2.10 -7.56
C LEU A 34 -3.38 0.65 -8.05
N ARG A 35 -2.32 0.24 -8.74
CA ARG A 35 -2.09 -1.16 -9.14
C ARG A 35 -0.61 -1.49 -9.27
N ILE A 36 -0.27 -2.75 -9.00
CA ILE A 36 1.04 -3.32 -9.28
C ILE A 36 0.99 -4.08 -10.60
N THR A 37 1.77 -3.64 -11.58
CA THR A 37 1.82 -4.24 -12.93
C THR A 37 3.09 -5.08 -13.17
N ALA A 38 4.10 -4.95 -12.31
CA ALA A 38 5.29 -5.79 -12.36
C ALA A 38 5.95 -5.92 -10.98
N VAL A 39 6.56 -7.08 -10.71
CA VAL A 39 7.34 -7.39 -9.52
C VAL A 39 8.73 -7.84 -9.96
N ARG A 40 9.79 -7.12 -9.58
CA ARG A 40 11.18 -7.41 -9.98
C ARG A 40 11.30 -7.62 -11.50
N GLU A 41 10.73 -6.68 -12.26
CA GLU A 41 10.66 -6.69 -13.73
C GLU A 41 9.75 -7.76 -14.36
N ALA A 42 9.31 -8.78 -13.61
CA ALA A 42 8.35 -9.75 -14.10
C ALA A 42 6.93 -9.14 -14.12
N PRO A 43 6.22 -9.19 -15.26
CA PRO A 43 4.86 -8.67 -15.34
C PRO A 43 3.92 -9.47 -14.44
N VAL A 44 2.94 -8.78 -13.85
CA VAL A 44 1.87 -9.37 -13.05
C VAL A 44 0.58 -9.28 -13.84
N ASP A 45 -0.01 -10.44 -14.19
CA ASP A 45 -1.25 -10.53 -14.96
C ASP A 45 -2.21 -11.57 -14.32
N PRO A 46 -3.42 -11.15 -13.90
CA PRO A 46 -3.91 -9.78 -13.86
C PRO A 46 -3.13 -8.91 -12.86
N ALA A 47 -2.98 -7.61 -13.15
CA ALA A 47 -2.36 -6.66 -12.24
C ALA A 47 -3.05 -6.66 -10.86
N LEU A 48 -2.27 -6.52 -9.79
CA LEU A 48 -2.80 -6.44 -8.43
C LEU A 48 -3.39 -5.05 -8.22
N ILE A 49 -4.72 -4.95 -8.16
CA ILE A 49 -5.42 -3.68 -7.95
C ILE A 49 -5.53 -3.40 -6.46
N PHE A 50 -5.27 -2.17 -6.04
CA PHE A 50 -5.61 -1.70 -4.71
C PHE A 50 -7.10 -1.34 -4.69
N GLU A 51 -7.91 -2.12 -3.97
CA GLU A 51 -9.29 -1.78 -3.62
C GLU A 51 -9.26 -0.95 -2.33
N VAL A 52 -8.61 0.21 -2.43
CA VAL A 52 -8.38 1.15 -1.34
C VAL A 52 -8.71 2.55 -1.86
N THR A 53 -9.54 3.27 -1.13
CA THR A 53 -9.86 4.67 -1.40
C THR A 53 -8.87 5.62 -0.73
N ASP A 54 -8.78 6.85 -1.24
CA ASP A 54 -7.98 7.91 -0.62
C ASP A 54 -8.37 8.16 0.86
N GLY A 55 -9.66 8.01 1.19
CA GLY A 55 -10.16 8.11 2.55
C GLY A 55 -9.64 6.99 3.44
N GLU A 56 -9.70 5.74 2.99
CA GLU A 56 -9.16 4.59 3.73
C GLU A 56 -7.65 4.69 3.92
N LEU A 57 -6.93 5.21 2.94
CA LEU A 57 -5.48 5.45 3.04
C LEU A 57 -5.17 6.52 4.10
N ARG A 58 -5.98 7.60 4.16
CA ARG A 58 -5.86 8.63 5.19
C ARG A 58 -6.21 8.11 6.58
N ASP A 59 -7.27 7.33 6.70
CA ASP A 59 -7.66 6.70 7.96
C ASP A 59 -6.57 5.74 8.45
N TYR A 60 -5.94 5.01 7.53
CA TYR A 60 -4.82 4.15 7.85
C TYR A 60 -3.58 4.92 8.32
N TYR A 61 -3.22 6.00 7.62
CA TYR A 61 -2.16 6.90 8.09
C TYR A 61 -2.45 7.43 9.49
N THR A 62 -3.69 7.81 9.77
CA THR A 62 -4.11 8.34 11.08
C THR A 62 -3.97 7.27 12.18
N ARG A 63 -4.37 6.01 11.90
CA ARG A 63 -4.18 4.88 12.82
C ARG A 63 -2.70 4.64 13.12
N LEU A 64 -1.86 4.55 12.10
CA LEU A 64 -0.41 4.39 12.27
C LEU A 64 0.22 5.57 13.02
N SER A 65 -0.29 6.78 12.79
CA SER A 65 0.16 7.99 13.48
C SER A 65 -0.17 7.96 14.97
N ALA A 66 -1.32 7.42 15.36
CA ALA A 66 -1.69 7.27 16.77
C ALA A 66 -0.80 6.23 17.50
N GLU A 67 -0.24 5.27 16.76
CA GLU A 67 0.68 4.26 17.28
C GLU A 67 2.16 4.69 17.20
N SER A 68 2.45 5.77 16.47
CA SER A 68 3.79 6.32 16.33
C SER A 68 4.26 6.97 17.65
N GLY A 69 5.35 6.41 18.19
CA GLY A 69 5.77 6.58 19.59
C GLY A 69 6.04 5.24 20.30
N GLY A 70 5.62 4.12 19.68
CA GLY A 70 6.01 2.75 20.05
C GLY A 70 7.41 2.32 19.54
N PRO A 71 7.75 1.01 19.62
CA PRO A 71 9.11 0.48 19.45
C PRO A 71 9.75 0.64 18.05
N LEU A 72 9.07 1.26 17.08
CA LEU A 72 9.57 1.46 15.71
C LEU A 72 10.69 2.51 15.60
N GLY A 73 10.95 3.30 16.64
CA GLY A 73 12.06 4.26 16.68
C GLY A 73 11.97 5.42 15.69
N ALA A 74 10.85 5.58 14.98
CA ALA A 74 10.60 6.69 14.08
C ALA A 74 10.32 7.98 14.88
N GLY A 75 10.93 9.10 14.47
CA GLY A 75 10.80 10.39 15.14
C GLY A 75 9.46 11.09 14.87
N THR A 76 8.77 10.71 13.79
CA THR A 76 7.48 11.30 13.38
C THR A 76 6.54 10.25 12.75
N PRO A 77 5.21 10.49 12.77
CA PRO A 77 4.24 9.64 12.09
C PRO A 77 4.56 9.41 10.60
N TRP A 78 5.00 10.46 9.90
CA TRP A 78 5.38 10.38 8.50
C TRP A 78 6.60 9.47 8.27
N GLU A 79 7.59 9.52 9.16
CA GLU A 79 8.74 8.62 9.08
C GLU A 79 8.34 7.16 9.35
N ALA A 80 7.44 6.93 10.31
CA ALA A 80 6.90 5.60 10.56
C ALA A 80 6.14 5.07 9.34
N TRP A 81 5.28 5.91 8.75
CA TRP A 81 4.57 5.61 7.51
C TRP A 81 5.53 5.20 6.39
N MET A 82 6.51 6.06 6.09
CA MET A 82 7.50 5.81 5.03
C MET A 82 8.32 4.53 5.27
N LEU A 83 8.68 4.25 6.53
CA LEU A 83 9.43 3.05 6.90
C LEU A 83 8.61 1.76 6.66
N LEU A 84 7.31 1.81 6.92
CA LEU A 84 6.43 0.65 6.87
C LEU A 84 5.89 0.36 5.47
N MET A 85 5.77 1.36 4.58
CA MET A 85 5.11 1.16 3.28
C MET A 85 5.79 0.08 2.43
N SER A 86 7.11 0.00 2.40
CA SER A 86 7.82 -1.06 1.66
C SER A 86 7.51 -2.44 2.24
N THR A 87 7.49 -2.56 3.58
CA THR A 87 7.18 -3.83 4.27
C THR A 87 5.75 -4.28 3.98
N HIS A 88 4.77 -3.38 4.11
CA HIS A 88 3.38 -3.70 3.80
C HIS A 88 3.17 -4.09 2.32
N LEU A 89 3.89 -3.44 1.39
CA LEU A 89 3.85 -3.82 -0.02
C LEU A 89 4.46 -5.21 -0.27
N ASP A 90 5.60 -5.51 0.36
CA ASP A 90 6.25 -6.83 0.28
C ASP A 90 5.33 -7.94 0.81
N GLU A 91 4.68 -7.71 1.95
CA GLU A 91 3.71 -8.63 2.54
C GLU A 91 2.53 -8.87 1.61
N ALA A 92 1.90 -7.80 1.07
CA ALA A 92 0.80 -7.94 0.13
C ALA A 92 1.20 -8.67 -1.15
N VAL A 93 2.38 -8.39 -1.71
CA VAL A 93 2.89 -9.10 -2.91
C VAL A 93 3.18 -10.57 -2.60
N TYR A 94 3.78 -10.86 -1.44
CA TYR A 94 4.05 -12.22 -1.00
C TYR A 94 2.76 -13.02 -0.79
N GLU A 95 1.74 -12.41 -0.17
CA GLU A 95 0.42 -13.01 -0.01
C GLU A 95 -0.28 -13.23 -1.34
N ALA A 96 -0.21 -12.27 -2.27
CA ALA A 96 -0.81 -12.37 -3.59
C ALA A 96 -0.25 -13.56 -4.38
N GLY A 97 1.05 -13.84 -4.26
CA GLY A 97 1.69 -15.00 -4.88
C GLY A 97 1.23 -16.36 -4.32
N ARG A 98 0.42 -16.37 -3.26
CA ARG A 98 -0.13 -17.57 -2.61
C ARG A 98 -1.64 -17.75 -2.86
N LEU A 99 -2.27 -16.85 -3.62
CA LEU A 99 -3.69 -16.96 -3.97
C LEU A 99 -3.87 -17.91 -5.16
N ASP A 100 -4.90 -18.74 -5.12
CA ASP A 100 -5.27 -19.66 -6.23
C ASP A 100 -6.06 -18.93 -7.35
N GLY A 101 -5.81 -17.64 -7.57
CA GLY A 101 -6.53 -16.83 -8.56
C GLY A 101 -6.27 -15.33 -8.46
N PRO A 102 -7.03 -14.49 -9.19
CA PRO A 102 -6.89 -13.03 -9.15
C PRO A 102 -7.04 -12.48 -7.74
N GLY A 103 -6.08 -11.66 -7.32
CA GLY A 103 -6.06 -10.99 -6.02
C GLY A 103 -6.28 -9.48 -6.13
N VAL A 104 -6.73 -8.89 -5.03
CA VAL A 104 -6.74 -7.44 -4.81
C VAL A 104 -6.01 -7.11 -3.52
N ILE A 105 -5.45 -5.91 -3.44
CA ILE A 105 -4.79 -5.40 -2.25
C ILE A 105 -5.80 -4.52 -1.48
N VAL A 106 -5.96 -4.79 -0.19
CA VAL A 106 -6.81 -4.01 0.72
C VAL A 106 -6.00 -3.61 1.94
N ILE A 107 -6.51 -2.66 2.74
CA ILE A 107 -5.93 -2.33 4.05
C ILE A 107 -6.50 -3.30 5.09
N GLY A 108 -5.64 -4.11 5.68
CA GLY A 108 -5.94 -4.96 6.83
C GLY A 108 -5.73 -4.24 8.17
N ASP A 109 -5.66 -5.02 9.24
CA ASP A 109 -5.47 -4.48 10.59
C ASP A 109 -4.05 -3.94 10.80
N THR A 110 -3.06 -4.55 10.15
CA THR A 110 -1.62 -4.26 10.38
C THR A 110 -0.87 -3.78 9.15
N GLY A 111 -1.53 -3.67 7.98
CA GLY A 111 -0.81 -3.52 6.72
C GLY A 111 -1.68 -3.61 5.49
N PHE A 112 -1.04 -3.51 4.32
CA PHE A 112 -1.64 -3.99 3.08
C PHE A 112 -1.67 -5.51 3.10
N ARG A 113 -2.75 -6.09 2.59
CA ARG A 113 -2.91 -7.53 2.47
C ARG A 113 -3.50 -7.88 1.12
N ALA A 114 -3.15 -9.04 0.59
CA ALA A 114 -3.77 -9.56 -0.61
C ALA A 114 -4.92 -10.49 -0.25
N VAL A 115 -6.07 -10.29 -0.89
CA VAL A 115 -7.25 -11.15 -0.74
C VAL A 115 -7.71 -11.63 -2.10
N SER A 116 -8.24 -12.86 -2.17
CA SER A 116 -8.88 -13.36 -3.38
C SER A 116 -10.00 -12.41 -3.78
N ARG A 117 -10.04 -12.04 -5.06
CA ARG A 117 -11.15 -11.26 -5.58
C ARG A 117 -12.38 -12.16 -5.66
N SER A 118 -13.34 -11.95 -4.77
CA SER A 118 -14.64 -12.59 -4.88
C SER A 118 -15.28 -12.16 -6.21
N THR A 119 -15.43 -13.09 -7.14
CA THR A 119 -16.34 -12.92 -8.26
C THR A 119 -17.75 -12.93 -7.69
N THR A 120 -18.30 -11.74 -7.43
CA THR A 120 -19.76 -11.61 -7.37
C THR A 120 -20.23 -11.69 -8.82
N ASP A 121 -20.73 -12.87 -9.20
CA ASP A 121 -21.54 -13.10 -10.41
C ASP A 121 -22.78 -12.20 -10.41
#